data_AF-A0A357LVC1-F1
#
_entry.id   AF-A0A357LVC1-F1
#
_cell.length_a   1.000
_cell.length_b   1.000
_cell.length_c   1.000
_cell.angle_alpha   90.00
_cell.angle_beta   90.00
_cell.angle_gamma   90.00
#
_symmetry.space_group_name_H-M   'P 1'
#
loop_
_entity.id
_entity.type
_entity.pdbx_description
1 polymer ?
#
loop_
_entity_poly.entity_id
_entity_poly.type
_entity_poly.pdbx_seq_one_letter_code
_entity_poly.pdbx_strand_id
1 'polypeptide(L)'
;FLARPNSNKAISLFAFNGATGELLDATSYDAGFTSVRKMKEIEGKLHLAVGSAELARSSGGGAMLRWKGEPEAILNGDLSTLWDFDLVGTGMDAEATELEYFEGRIFAASWPNQFSKQGGGLWQSPDLPLSTDGTAELVWEAGVTDADHVTFTAEGNLEVLTSGGMVLFESATAGMGAESLVFHDNGRLAIYGADDSVLWSSEEGFAPVDLEVNAISVESATRLYPGDTLYAGETLQSASGFATLAVADGDLEVTSKSIPWTRVWGAEDYEPDAYIATTYGMGATVAKDGWIYWGTMHVPATQLFKYVVDYGYQVVSRHPVKLMTNGARAASFFRARNLGTPAQEIEVLYGGYKMTDGAKPGEYPVHQFYEGEYGYLRNMGDYKYEMNKMGQVPKYGREGFNNALNKYLWNMINYNGDLYIGTFDLGEDLLPMPQNYGLNTEAAPGADMYKLDTENGAVEPVFLDGAVSPTSYGIRNTIVVDGAMYIGTASNASLDPDGGWRLMKLTADELD
;
A
#
# COMPACT_ATOMS: atom_id res chain seq x y z
N PHE A 1 11.06 -12.93 -11.53
CA PHE A 1 10.09 -13.16 -10.45
C PHE A 1 8.73 -12.63 -10.86
N LEU A 2 7.66 -13.30 -10.45
CA LEU A 2 6.28 -12.79 -10.49
C LEU A 2 5.68 -12.92 -9.08
N ALA A 3 4.73 -12.05 -8.75
CA ALA A 3 3.99 -12.13 -7.49
C ALA A 3 2.53 -11.74 -7.65
N ARG A 4 1.71 -12.20 -6.70
CA ARG A 4 0.35 -11.73 -6.51
C ARG A 4 -0.07 -11.85 -5.05
N PRO A 5 -1.09 -11.10 -4.60
CA PRO A 5 -1.77 -11.43 -3.35
C PRO A 5 -2.27 -12.87 -3.38
N ASN A 6 -2.02 -13.64 -2.31
CA ASN A 6 -2.60 -14.97 -2.12
C ASN A 6 -3.81 -14.88 -1.18
N SER A 7 -3.59 -14.19 -0.06
CA SER A 7 -4.56 -14.05 1.03
C SER A 7 -4.35 -12.73 1.77
N ASN A 8 -5.13 -12.50 2.83
CA ASN A 8 -4.91 -11.39 3.74
C ASN A 8 -3.59 -11.50 4.54
N LYS A 9 -2.75 -12.52 4.32
CA LYS A 9 -1.58 -12.83 5.17
C LYS A 9 -0.34 -13.38 4.44
N ALA A 10 -0.49 -13.83 3.18
CA ALA A 10 0.60 -14.36 2.39
C ALA A 10 0.59 -13.82 0.95
N ILE A 11 1.77 -13.81 0.34
CA ILE A 11 1.98 -13.49 -1.07
C ILE A 11 2.37 -14.74 -1.85
N SER A 12 1.80 -14.95 -3.04
CA SER A 12 2.28 -16.00 -3.94
C SER A 12 3.48 -15.45 -4.71
N LEU A 13 4.59 -16.20 -4.72
CA LEU A 13 5.80 -15.87 -5.47
C LEU A 13 6.11 -16.97 -6.48
N PHE A 14 6.58 -16.56 -7.66
CA PHE A 14 7.00 -17.45 -8.74
C PHE A 14 8.37 -17.00 -9.25
N ALA A 15 9.31 -17.94 -9.37
CA ALA A 15 10.64 -17.69 -9.87
C ALA A 15 10.85 -18.43 -11.18
N PHE A 16 11.40 -17.74 -12.17
CA PHE A 16 11.68 -18.31 -13.49
C PHE A 16 13.14 -18.09 -13.82
N ASN A 17 13.72 -19.04 -14.55
CA ASN A 17 15.01 -18.87 -15.18
C ASN A 17 14.86 -17.83 -16.30
N GLY A 18 15.55 -16.70 -16.18
CA GLY A 18 15.43 -15.60 -17.14
C GLY A 18 15.87 -15.94 -18.57
N ALA A 19 16.74 -16.95 -18.75
CA ALA A 19 17.25 -17.35 -20.06
C ALA A 19 16.36 -18.40 -20.74
N THR A 20 15.80 -19.35 -19.98
CA THR A 20 15.02 -20.46 -20.54
C THR A 20 13.51 -20.27 -20.42
N GLY A 21 13.06 -19.39 -19.53
CA GLY A 21 11.64 -19.24 -19.17
C GLY A 21 11.09 -20.38 -18.32
N GLU A 22 11.93 -21.31 -17.87
CA GLU A 22 11.54 -22.43 -17.02
C GLU A 22 11.15 -21.93 -15.61
N LEU A 23 10.05 -22.46 -15.06
CA LEU A 23 9.68 -22.24 -13.67
C LEU A 23 10.71 -22.95 -12.78
N LEU A 24 11.43 -22.19 -11.97
CA LEU A 24 12.38 -22.74 -10.99
C LEU A 24 11.64 -23.28 -9.78
N ASP A 25 10.73 -22.46 -9.22
CA ASP A 25 9.89 -22.82 -8.08
C ASP A 25 8.72 -21.82 -7.93
N ALA A 26 7.73 -22.20 -7.12
CA ALA A 26 6.66 -21.33 -6.68
C ALA A 26 6.30 -21.59 -5.21
N THR A 27 6.04 -20.53 -4.45
CA THR A 27 5.71 -20.65 -3.02
C THR A 27 4.59 -19.71 -2.59
N SER A 28 3.91 -20.06 -1.50
CA SER A 28 3.14 -19.12 -0.70
C SER A 28 4.06 -18.61 0.41
N TYR A 29 4.55 -17.38 0.24
CA TYR A 29 5.45 -16.74 1.20
C TYR A 29 4.63 -16.13 2.35
N ASP A 30 4.55 -16.86 3.46
CA ASP A 30 3.70 -16.57 4.61
C ASP A 30 4.45 -15.82 5.72
N ALA A 31 5.08 -14.70 5.36
CA ALA A 31 5.85 -13.86 6.28
C ALA A 31 5.06 -12.63 6.79
N GLY A 32 3.72 -12.70 6.79
CA GLY A 32 2.85 -11.60 7.22
C GLY A 32 2.70 -10.45 6.21
N PHE A 33 3.04 -10.69 4.94
CA PHE A 33 2.84 -9.73 3.85
C PHE A 33 1.60 -10.07 3.03
N THR A 34 0.87 -9.05 2.59
CA THR A 34 -0.46 -9.19 1.96
C THR A 34 -0.45 -8.86 0.48
N SER A 35 0.53 -8.07 0.04
CA SER A 35 0.66 -7.64 -1.34
C SER A 35 2.11 -7.43 -1.72
N VAL A 36 2.42 -7.65 -3.00
CA VAL A 36 3.63 -7.13 -3.65
C VAL A 36 3.16 -6.14 -4.69
N ARG A 37 3.46 -4.87 -4.49
CA ARG A 37 2.98 -3.78 -5.36
C ARG A 37 4.01 -3.39 -6.41
N LYS A 38 5.30 -3.44 -6.04
CA LYS A 38 6.41 -3.18 -6.96
C LYS A 38 7.55 -4.15 -6.73
N MET A 39 8.16 -4.59 -7.83
CA MET A 39 9.47 -5.22 -7.85
C MET A 39 10.43 -4.31 -8.61
N LYS A 40 11.61 -4.07 -8.05
CA LYS A 40 12.64 -3.29 -8.72
C LYS A 40 14.03 -3.79 -8.37
N GLU A 41 14.88 -3.92 -9.38
CA GLU A 41 16.30 -4.15 -9.16
C GLU A 41 16.98 -2.81 -8.83
N ILE A 42 17.68 -2.77 -7.71
CA ILE A 42 18.41 -1.60 -7.23
C ILE A 42 19.76 -2.09 -6.71
N GLU A 43 20.85 -1.50 -7.20
CA GLU A 43 22.23 -1.91 -6.89
C GLU A 43 22.49 -3.42 -7.08
N GLY A 44 21.91 -4.02 -8.14
CA GLY A 44 22.07 -5.45 -8.45
C GLY A 44 21.29 -6.41 -7.56
N LYS A 45 20.38 -5.90 -6.72
CA LYS A 45 19.53 -6.69 -5.84
C LYS A 45 18.06 -6.40 -6.09
N LEU A 46 17.25 -7.46 -6.12
CA LEU A 46 15.80 -7.34 -6.25
C LEU A 46 15.18 -6.85 -4.94
N HIS A 47 14.35 -5.83 -5.03
CA HIS A 47 13.59 -5.26 -3.92
C HIS A 47 12.09 -5.34 -4.20
N LEU A 48 11.30 -5.60 -3.15
CA LEU A 48 9.85 -5.73 -3.20
C LEU A 48 9.20 -4.71 -2.28
N ALA A 49 8.36 -3.84 -2.84
CA ALA A 49 7.43 -3.02 -2.07
C ALA A 49 6.21 -3.86 -1.68
N VAL A 50 5.96 -3.96 -0.38
CA VAL A 50 4.92 -4.85 0.17
C VAL A 50 3.99 -4.12 1.13
N GLY A 51 2.78 -4.64 1.26
CA GLY A 51 1.87 -4.35 2.37
C GLY A 51 1.92 -5.46 3.42
N SER A 52 1.62 -5.11 4.66
CA SER A 52 1.49 -5.99 5.81
C SER A 52 0.29 -5.56 6.63
N ALA A 53 -0.63 -6.50 6.88
CA ALA A 53 -1.77 -6.26 7.75
C ALA A 53 -1.36 -6.04 9.22
N GLU A 54 -0.15 -6.48 9.61
CA GLU A 54 0.31 -6.42 10.99
C GLU A 54 1.10 -5.16 11.31
N LEU A 55 2.08 -4.79 10.47
CA LEU A 55 2.79 -3.51 10.61
C LEU A 55 1.80 -2.33 10.56
N ALA A 56 0.65 -2.50 9.89
CA ALA A 56 -0.42 -1.52 9.83
C ALA A 56 -1.02 -1.16 11.19
N ARG A 57 -0.79 -1.98 12.24
CA ARG A 57 -1.36 -1.79 13.57
C ARG A 57 -0.45 -0.98 14.52
N SER A 58 0.84 -0.87 14.25
CA SER A 58 1.81 -0.20 15.15
C SER A 58 2.51 1.00 14.51
N SER A 59 3.06 0.86 13.30
CA SER A 59 3.88 1.89 12.62
C SER A 59 3.49 2.19 11.16
N GLY A 60 2.50 1.48 10.62
CA GLY A 60 2.06 1.58 9.23
C GLY A 60 2.45 0.31 8.44
N GLY A 61 1.57 -0.14 7.54
CA GLY A 61 1.61 -1.50 6.97
C GLY A 61 2.63 -1.73 5.88
N GLY A 62 3.25 -0.68 5.36
CA GLY A 62 4.13 -0.76 4.21
C GLY A 62 5.55 -1.10 4.62
N ALA A 63 6.16 -2.01 3.87
CA ALA A 63 7.53 -2.45 4.10
C ALA A 63 8.29 -2.69 2.80
N MET A 64 9.60 -2.92 2.95
CA MET A 64 10.53 -3.23 1.88
C MET A 64 11.28 -4.52 2.17
N LEU A 65 11.22 -5.46 1.23
CA LEU A 65 12.02 -6.68 1.25
C LEU A 65 13.15 -6.59 0.22
N ARG A 66 14.33 -7.11 0.56
CA ARG A 66 15.46 -7.30 -0.36
C ARG A 66 15.73 -8.79 -0.52
N TRP A 67 15.77 -9.27 -1.75
CA TRP A 67 16.08 -10.65 -2.06
C TRP A 67 17.55 -10.98 -1.76
N LYS A 68 17.77 -12.11 -1.08
CA LYS A 68 19.09 -12.57 -0.63
C LYS A 68 19.60 -13.80 -1.38
N GLY A 69 18.84 -14.29 -2.35
CA GLY A 69 19.21 -15.51 -3.06
C GLY A 69 20.55 -15.39 -3.78
N GLU A 70 21.19 -16.54 -3.95
CA GLU A 70 22.49 -16.70 -4.61
C GLU A 70 22.28 -17.16 -6.07
N PRO A 71 22.28 -16.25 -7.06
CA PRO A 71 21.80 -16.57 -8.41
C PRO A 71 22.59 -17.70 -9.08
N GLU A 72 23.91 -17.76 -8.87
CA GLU A 72 24.75 -18.82 -9.42
C GLU A 72 24.42 -20.19 -8.84
N ALA A 73 24.16 -20.30 -7.53
CA ALA A 73 23.79 -21.55 -6.88
C ALA A 73 22.40 -22.02 -7.37
N ILE A 74 21.45 -21.08 -7.42
CA ILE A 74 20.08 -21.31 -7.88
C ILE A 74 20.04 -21.79 -9.32
N LEU A 75 20.80 -21.15 -10.22
CA LEU A 75 20.89 -21.57 -11.62
C LEU A 75 21.59 -22.93 -11.79
N ASN A 76 22.36 -23.38 -10.80
CA ASN A 76 22.96 -24.72 -10.75
C ASN A 76 22.08 -25.76 -10.02
N GLY A 77 20.85 -25.40 -9.64
CA GLY A 77 19.86 -26.29 -9.05
C GLY A 77 19.78 -26.27 -7.52
N ASP A 78 20.58 -25.46 -6.83
CA ASP A 78 20.46 -25.26 -5.39
C ASP A 78 19.48 -24.11 -5.09
N LEU A 79 18.23 -24.48 -4.82
CA LEU A 79 17.14 -23.53 -4.57
C LEU A 79 17.04 -23.09 -3.11
N SER A 80 17.98 -23.48 -2.24
CA SER A 80 17.87 -23.27 -0.79
C SER A 80 17.72 -21.81 -0.36
N THR A 81 18.25 -20.87 -1.14
CA THR A 81 18.18 -19.42 -0.86
C THR A 81 17.18 -18.67 -1.75
N LEU A 82 16.42 -19.39 -2.61
CA LEU A 82 15.55 -18.77 -3.61
C LEU A 82 14.48 -17.86 -2.99
N TRP A 83 13.98 -18.22 -1.82
CA TRP A 83 12.92 -17.49 -1.12
C TRP A 83 13.40 -16.73 0.12
N ASP A 84 14.71 -16.51 0.23
CA ASP A 84 15.27 -15.74 1.35
C ASP A 84 15.18 -14.24 1.06
N PHE A 85 14.56 -13.51 2.00
CA PHE A 85 14.42 -12.06 1.94
C PHE A 85 14.85 -11.40 3.25
N ASP A 86 15.54 -10.27 3.14
CA ASP A 86 15.80 -9.36 4.25
C ASP A 86 14.70 -8.31 4.32
N LEU A 87 14.17 -8.03 5.53
CA LEU A 87 13.45 -6.79 5.79
C LEU A 87 14.46 -5.63 5.86
N VAL A 88 14.25 -4.59 5.05
CA VAL A 88 15.17 -3.44 4.91
C VAL A 88 14.46 -2.08 5.01
N GLY A 89 13.17 -2.08 5.33
CA GLY A 89 12.38 -0.87 5.52
C GLY A 89 10.99 -1.16 6.07
N THR A 90 10.55 -0.34 7.03
CA THR A 90 9.22 -0.36 7.65
C THR A 90 8.72 1.06 7.92
N GLY A 91 7.52 1.16 8.49
CA GLY A 91 6.95 2.41 8.98
C GLY A 91 6.31 3.26 7.89
N MET A 92 6.18 2.74 6.67
CA MET A 92 5.41 3.39 5.61
C MET A 92 3.91 3.25 5.91
N ASP A 93 3.04 4.02 5.25
CA ASP A 93 1.57 3.86 5.40
C ASP A 93 1.10 2.44 5.04
N ALA A 94 -0.20 2.15 5.04
CA ALA A 94 -0.74 0.78 4.94
C ALA A 94 -0.07 -0.16 3.91
N GLU A 95 0.38 0.35 2.76
CA GLU A 95 1.19 -0.43 1.82
C GLU A 95 2.30 0.41 1.19
N ALA A 96 3.47 -0.19 0.94
CA ALA A 96 4.44 0.36 0.00
C ALA A 96 4.04 -0.03 -1.43
N THR A 97 4.09 0.92 -2.37
CA THR A 97 3.43 0.79 -3.69
C THR A 97 4.30 1.02 -4.91
N GLU A 98 5.27 1.93 -4.83
CA GLU A 98 6.21 2.24 -5.91
C GLU A 98 7.64 2.27 -5.38
N LEU A 99 8.62 2.10 -6.28
CA LEU A 99 10.03 2.18 -5.94
C LEU A 99 10.84 2.94 -6.98
N GLU A 100 11.66 3.85 -6.50
CA GLU A 100 12.59 4.60 -7.34
C GLU A 100 13.95 4.76 -6.68
N TYR A 101 15.02 4.60 -7.46
CA TYR A 101 16.37 4.93 -7.01
C TYR A 101 16.67 6.34 -7.46
N PHE A 102 17.05 7.21 -6.53
CA PHE A 102 17.35 8.60 -6.83
C PHE A 102 18.41 9.12 -5.86
N GLU A 103 19.49 9.69 -6.41
CA GLU A 103 20.57 10.34 -5.66
C GLU A 103 21.16 9.50 -4.50
N GLY A 104 21.37 8.19 -4.73
CA GLY A 104 21.96 7.30 -3.72
C GLY A 104 21.00 6.84 -2.63
N ARG A 105 19.69 7.10 -2.79
CA ARG A 105 18.62 6.67 -1.90
C ARG A 105 17.59 5.87 -2.69
N ILE A 106 16.79 5.11 -1.95
CA ILE A 106 15.56 4.52 -2.47
C ILE A 106 14.38 5.35 -1.95
N PHE A 107 13.47 5.67 -2.84
CA PHE A 107 12.20 6.29 -2.53
C PHE A 107 11.08 5.28 -2.73
N ALA A 108 10.17 5.21 -1.77
CA ALA A 108 8.98 4.40 -1.83
C ALA A 108 7.74 5.28 -1.72
N ALA A 109 6.78 5.09 -2.62
CA ALA A 109 5.47 5.70 -2.46
C ALA A 109 4.54 4.76 -1.69
N SER A 110 3.58 5.27 -0.94
CA SER A 110 2.69 4.45 -0.08
C SER A 110 1.21 4.70 -0.32
N TRP A 111 0.38 3.75 0.08
CA TRP A 111 -1.08 3.90 0.12
C TRP A 111 -1.61 3.84 1.55
N PRO A 112 -2.66 4.61 1.87
CA PRO A 112 -3.41 4.46 3.10
C PRO A 112 -4.42 3.30 2.99
N ASN A 113 -5.00 2.92 4.12
CA ASN A 113 -6.21 2.10 4.19
C ASN A 113 -7.33 2.88 4.90
N GLN A 114 -8.51 2.26 5.04
CA GLN A 114 -9.68 2.91 5.65
C GLN A 114 -9.47 3.35 7.11
N PHE A 115 -8.49 2.75 7.81
CA PHE A 115 -8.15 3.07 9.20
C PHE A 115 -6.97 4.05 9.32
N SER A 116 -6.31 4.39 8.19
CA SER A 116 -5.20 5.33 8.19
C SER A 116 -5.64 6.72 8.63
N LYS A 117 -4.80 7.36 9.45
CA LYS A 117 -4.98 8.73 9.93
C LYS A 117 -4.31 9.77 9.02
N GLN A 118 -3.52 9.32 8.05
CA GLN A 118 -2.78 10.13 7.09
C GLN A 118 -2.97 9.51 5.68
N GLY A 119 -2.72 10.30 4.64
CA GLY A 119 -2.77 9.81 3.27
C GLY A 119 -1.45 9.16 2.85
N GLY A 120 -1.43 8.61 1.63
CA GLY A 120 -0.20 8.12 1.02
C GLY A 120 0.87 9.21 0.96
N GLY A 121 2.13 8.78 1.00
CA GLY A 121 3.29 9.66 1.03
C GLY A 121 4.47 9.10 0.28
N LEU A 122 5.52 9.92 0.20
CA LEU A 122 6.82 9.55 -0.33
C LEU A 122 7.80 9.36 0.83
N TRP A 123 8.45 8.20 0.84
CA TRP A 123 9.32 7.73 1.91
C TRP A 123 10.72 7.57 1.37
N GLN A 124 11.71 8.10 2.08
CA GLN A 124 13.12 8.03 1.74
C GLN A 124 13.83 7.02 2.63
N SER A 125 14.64 6.17 2.01
CA SER A 125 15.46 5.19 2.72
C SER A 125 16.60 5.84 3.54
N PRO A 126 17.15 5.11 4.53
CA PRO A 126 18.49 5.35 5.04
C PRO A 126 19.57 5.29 3.95
N ASP A 127 20.82 5.51 4.34
CA ASP A 127 21.95 5.49 3.40
C ASP A 127 22.15 4.08 2.87
N LEU A 128 22.53 3.98 1.59
CA LEU A 128 22.91 2.70 1.02
C LEU A 128 24.34 2.30 1.45
N PRO A 129 24.61 1.00 1.65
CA PRO A 129 23.68 -0.13 1.49
C PRO A 129 22.65 -0.18 2.62
N LEU A 130 21.41 -0.58 2.29
CA LEU A 130 20.36 -0.71 3.31
C LEU A 130 20.77 -1.74 4.38
N SER A 131 20.75 -1.29 5.63
CA SER A 131 20.95 -2.16 6.78
C SER A 131 19.74 -3.05 7.02
N THR A 132 20.00 -4.23 7.58
CA THR A 132 18.99 -5.08 8.19
C THR A 132 18.86 -4.81 9.68
N ASP A 133 19.69 -3.92 10.25
CA ASP A 133 19.60 -3.57 11.66
C ASP A 133 18.36 -2.71 11.89
N GLY A 134 17.62 -3.04 12.94
CA GLY A 134 16.39 -2.38 13.32
C GLY A 134 16.23 -2.39 14.84
N THR A 135 15.13 -1.80 15.29
CA THR A 135 14.72 -1.85 16.70
C THR A 135 13.52 -2.78 16.85
N ALA A 136 13.38 -3.39 18.02
CA ALA A 136 12.15 -4.07 18.38
C ALA A 136 11.05 -3.03 18.69
N GLU A 137 9.90 -3.17 18.07
CA GLU A 137 8.71 -2.35 18.28
C GLU A 137 7.63 -3.22 18.92
N LEU A 138 7.11 -2.83 20.08
CA LEU A 138 6.04 -3.55 20.77
C LEU A 138 4.74 -3.52 19.95
N VAL A 139 4.21 -4.70 19.63
CA VAL A 139 2.98 -4.87 18.84
C VAL A 139 1.81 -5.32 19.71
N TRP A 140 2.10 -6.16 20.71
CA TRP A 140 1.11 -6.66 21.66
C TRP A 140 1.79 -7.04 22.98
N GLU A 141 1.06 -6.89 24.07
CA GLU A 141 1.47 -7.32 25.42
C GLU A 141 0.25 -7.91 26.15
N ALA A 142 0.46 -8.81 27.11
CA ALA A 142 -0.64 -9.34 27.91
C ALA A 142 -1.21 -8.29 28.89
N GLY A 143 -0.47 -7.21 29.14
CA GLY A 143 -0.87 -6.09 29.98
C GLY A 143 -0.72 -6.39 31.47
N VAL A 144 0.32 -7.14 31.83
CA VAL A 144 0.61 -7.57 33.21
C VAL A 144 1.97 -7.06 33.68
N THR A 145 2.25 -7.24 34.97
CA THR A 145 3.56 -6.94 35.57
C THR A 145 4.04 -8.13 36.39
N ASP A 146 5.36 -8.25 36.57
CA ASP A 146 6.02 -9.31 37.33
C ASP A 146 5.88 -10.73 36.73
N ALA A 147 5.60 -10.84 35.43
CA ALA A 147 5.68 -12.10 34.70
C ALA A 147 7.12 -12.64 34.70
N ASP A 148 7.23 -13.94 34.91
CA ASP A 148 8.48 -14.70 34.96
C ASP A 148 8.50 -15.82 33.93
N HIS A 149 7.35 -16.40 33.60
CA HIS A 149 7.24 -17.39 32.55
C HIS A 149 5.81 -17.47 32.02
N VAL A 150 5.68 -18.07 30.84
CA VAL A 150 4.41 -18.42 30.23
C VAL A 150 4.36 -19.92 30.01
N THR A 151 3.24 -20.55 30.34
CA THR A 151 3.01 -21.98 30.11
C THR A 151 1.82 -22.15 29.20
N PHE A 152 1.97 -22.96 28.15
CA PHE A 152 0.83 -23.51 27.44
C PHE A 152 0.48 -24.83 28.11
N THR A 153 -0.54 -24.84 28.97
CA THR A 153 -0.81 -25.95 29.89
C THR A 153 -1.23 -27.23 29.16
N ALA A 154 -1.17 -28.37 29.86
CA ALA A 154 -1.60 -29.66 29.31
C ALA A 154 -3.09 -29.66 28.92
N GLU A 155 -3.89 -28.84 29.58
CA GLU A 155 -5.31 -28.62 29.29
C GLU A 155 -5.54 -27.65 28.12
N GLY A 156 -4.48 -27.05 27.56
CA GLY A 156 -4.58 -26.16 26.41
C GLY A 156 -4.90 -24.71 26.77
N ASN A 157 -4.47 -24.24 27.95
CA ASN A 157 -4.58 -22.84 28.39
C ASN A 157 -3.25 -22.12 28.19
N LEU A 158 -3.26 -20.88 27.71
CA LEU A 158 -2.10 -20.00 27.80
C LEU A 158 -2.16 -19.28 29.15
N GLU A 159 -1.14 -19.47 30.00
CA GLU A 159 -1.06 -18.83 31.31
C GLU A 159 0.24 -18.05 31.41
N VAL A 160 0.16 -16.76 31.75
CA VAL A 160 1.32 -15.92 32.10
C VAL A 160 1.43 -15.90 33.61
N LEU A 161 2.59 -16.25 34.16
CA LEU A 161 2.75 -16.49 35.60
C LEU A 161 3.91 -15.70 36.19
N THR A 162 3.77 -15.37 37.47
CA THR A 162 4.88 -14.93 38.33
C THR A 162 5.82 -16.10 38.66
N SER A 163 7.01 -15.81 39.18
CA SER A 163 7.95 -16.84 39.66
C SER A 163 7.39 -17.72 40.79
N GLY A 164 6.37 -17.24 41.51
CA GLY A 164 5.64 -17.99 42.54
C GLY A 164 4.51 -18.87 42.01
N GLY A 165 4.27 -18.89 40.69
CA GLY A 165 3.19 -19.65 40.04
C GLY A 165 1.81 -19.00 40.14
N MET A 166 1.73 -17.71 40.51
CA MET A 166 0.47 -16.96 40.43
C MET A 166 0.19 -16.62 38.96
N VAL A 167 -0.99 -17.00 38.46
CA VAL A 167 -1.48 -16.64 37.13
C VAL A 167 -1.85 -15.17 37.09
N LEU A 168 -1.24 -14.43 36.18
CA LEU A 168 -1.45 -13.00 35.93
C LEU A 168 -2.42 -12.76 34.76
N PHE A 169 -2.34 -13.60 33.74
CA PHE A 169 -3.20 -13.59 32.55
C PHE A 169 -3.49 -15.03 32.11
N GLU A 170 -4.68 -15.27 31.58
CA GLU A 170 -5.03 -16.54 30.93
C GLU A 170 -5.90 -16.37 29.68
N SER A 171 -5.77 -17.29 28.71
CA SER A 171 -6.60 -17.30 27.49
C SER A 171 -8.01 -17.87 27.69
N ALA A 172 -8.28 -18.51 28.83
CA ALA A 172 -9.52 -19.21 29.15
C ALA A 172 -9.89 -20.32 28.15
N THR A 173 -8.90 -21.04 27.62
CA THR A 173 -9.07 -22.11 26.62
C THR A 173 -8.91 -23.52 27.19
N ALA A 174 -8.70 -23.63 28.50
CA ALA A 174 -8.55 -24.90 29.20
C ALA A 174 -9.72 -25.87 28.91
N GLY A 175 -9.39 -27.08 28.43
CA GLY A 175 -10.36 -28.13 28.13
C GLY A 175 -11.17 -27.94 26.85
N MET A 176 -10.87 -26.93 26.04
CA MET A 176 -11.55 -26.68 24.75
C MET A 176 -10.99 -27.51 23.59
N GLY A 177 -10.02 -28.40 23.85
CA GLY A 177 -9.40 -29.24 22.82
C GLY A 177 -8.31 -28.53 22.02
N ALA A 178 -7.60 -27.59 22.64
CA ALA A 178 -6.47 -26.93 22.01
C ALA A 178 -5.30 -27.91 21.79
N GLU A 179 -4.69 -27.87 20.60
CA GLU A 179 -3.56 -28.73 20.23
C GLU A 179 -2.25 -27.95 20.10
N SER A 180 -2.32 -26.65 19.82
CA SER A 180 -1.13 -25.82 19.69
C SER A 180 -1.39 -24.35 19.97
N LEU A 181 -0.39 -23.70 20.56
CA LEU A 181 -0.23 -22.26 20.56
C LEU A 181 0.78 -21.92 19.46
N VAL A 182 0.36 -21.12 18.48
CA VAL A 182 1.17 -20.78 17.32
C VAL A 182 1.55 -19.32 17.37
N PHE A 183 2.86 -19.07 17.27
CA PHE A 183 3.42 -17.74 17.05
C PHE A 183 3.70 -17.56 15.56
N HIS A 184 2.85 -16.75 14.92
CA HIS A 184 2.87 -16.55 13.49
C HIS A 184 3.90 -15.49 13.07
N ASP A 185 4.34 -15.56 11.81
CA ASP A 185 5.27 -14.59 11.20
C ASP A 185 4.78 -13.16 11.20
N ASN A 186 3.47 -12.99 11.26
CA ASN A 186 2.88 -11.69 11.33
C ASN A 186 3.06 -11.07 12.74
N GLY A 187 3.24 -11.86 13.80
CA GLY A 187 3.27 -11.39 15.21
C GLY A 187 2.06 -11.88 16.01
N ARG A 188 1.06 -12.49 15.37
CA ARG A 188 -0.13 -13.00 16.03
C ARG A 188 0.21 -14.22 16.88
N LEU A 189 -0.33 -14.22 18.10
CA LEU A 189 -0.41 -15.40 18.93
C LEU A 189 -1.82 -15.99 18.81
N ALA A 190 -1.93 -17.27 18.48
CA ALA A 190 -3.23 -17.93 18.35
C ALA A 190 -3.20 -19.37 18.86
N ILE A 191 -4.32 -19.77 19.44
CA ILE A 191 -4.53 -21.14 19.91
C ILE A 191 -5.45 -21.85 18.92
N TYR A 192 -5.02 -23.02 18.45
CA TYR A 192 -5.77 -23.83 17.50
C TYR A 192 -6.22 -25.16 18.10
N GLY A 193 -7.43 -25.60 17.71
CA GLY A 193 -7.92 -26.96 17.92
C GLY A 193 -7.56 -27.91 16.78
N ALA A 194 -8.01 -29.17 16.89
CA ALA A 194 -7.67 -30.27 15.98
C ALA A 194 -8.15 -30.12 14.52
N ASP A 195 -9.11 -29.23 14.28
CA ASP A 195 -9.71 -28.93 12.98
C ASP A 195 -9.26 -27.55 12.44
N ASP A 196 -8.12 -27.06 12.92
CA ASP A 196 -7.60 -25.71 12.66
C ASP A 196 -8.55 -24.58 13.11
N SER A 197 -9.53 -24.88 13.97
CA SER A 197 -10.39 -23.86 14.58
C SER A 197 -9.57 -22.96 15.52
N VAL A 198 -9.76 -21.64 15.38
CA VAL A 198 -9.16 -20.64 16.27
C VAL A 198 -9.96 -20.60 17.57
N LEU A 199 -9.34 -21.02 18.67
CA LEU A 199 -9.95 -20.99 20.02
C LEU A 199 -9.70 -19.67 20.74
N TRP A 200 -8.55 -19.03 20.49
CA TRP A 200 -8.17 -17.73 21.04
C TRP A 200 -7.14 -17.04 20.14
N SER A 201 -7.04 -15.71 20.23
CA SER A 201 -6.09 -14.89 19.49
C SER A 201 -5.72 -13.64 20.29
N SER A 202 -4.45 -13.20 20.20
CA SER A 202 -4.00 -11.91 20.76
C SER A 202 -4.62 -10.69 20.08
N GLU A 203 -5.23 -10.87 18.91
CA GLU A 203 -5.95 -9.82 18.18
C GLU A 203 -7.42 -9.71 18.61
N GLU A 204 -7.84 -8.54 19.12
CA GLU A 204 -9.24 -8.24 19.42
C GLU A 204 -10.12 -8.13 18.16
N GLY A 205 -11.38 -8.55 18.24
CA GLY A 205 -12.40 -8.26 17.21
C GLY A 205 -12.54 -9.28 16.08
N PHE A 206 -11.86 -10.42 16.13
CA PHE A 206 -12.11 -11.52 15.18
C PHE A 206 -13.47 -12.17 15.45
N ALA A 207 -14.45 -11.91 14.57
CA ALA A 207 -15.64 -12.74 14.50
C ALA A 207 -15.26 -14.11 13.89
N PRO A 208 -15.83 -15.24 14.34
CA PRO A 208 -15.51 -16.59 13.83
C PRO A 208 -15.93 -16.87 12.38
N VAL A 209 -16.21 -15.84 11.56
CA VAL A 209 -16.92 -15.99 10.28
C VAL A 209 -15.99 -16.06 9.07
N ASP A 210 -14.67 -16.01 9.24
CA ASP A 210 -13.70 -16.38 8.18
C ASP A 210 -13.51 -17.91 8.12
N LEU A 211 -14.61 -18.65 8.11
CA LEU A 211 -14.61 -20.08 7.80
C LEU A 211 -14.41 -20.23 6.28
N GLU A 212 -13.30 -20.87 5.91
CA GLU A 212 -12.92 -21.46 4.59
C GLU A 212 -11.91 -20.75 3.66
N VAL A 213 -11.21 -19.68 4.05
CA VAL A 213 -10.05 -19.24 3.25
C VAL A 213 -8.90 -18.86 4.17
N ASN A 214 -7.76 -19.54 4.01
CA ASN A 214 -6.50 -19.40 4.76
C ASN A 214 -6.36 -20.34 5.96
N ALA A 215 -6.30 -21.64 5.67
CA ALA A 215 -5.34 -22.46 6.40
C ALA A 215 -3.98 -21.78 6.21
N ILE A 216 -3.59 -20.96 7.19
CA ILE A 216 -2.18 -20.64 7.43
C ILE A 216 -1.48 -21.99 7.40
N SER A 217 -0.44 -22.16 6.60
CA SER A 217 0.31 -23.41 6.66
C SER A 217 0.97 -23.44 8.04
N VAL A 218 0.31 -24.08 9.00
CA VAL A 218 0.75 -24.17 10.39
C VAL A 218 2.17 -24.74 10.42
N GLU A 219 2.56 -25.52 9.41
CA GLU A 219 3.81 -26.28 9.27
C GLU A 219 5.10 -25.45 9.41
N SER A 220 5.11 -24.15 9.12
CA SER A 220 6.32 -23.32 9.23
C SER A 220 6.41 -22.48 10.51
N ALA A 221 5.32 -22.30 11.26
CA ALA A 221 5.30 -21.38 12.39
C ALA A 221 5.92 -21.96 13.67
N THR A 222 6.54 -21.11 14.50
CA THR A 222 7.06 -21.49 15.82
C THR A 222 5.88 -21.79 16.75
N ARG A 223 5.94 -22.90 17.51
CA ARG A 223 4.82 -23.39 18.33
C ARG A 223 5.25 -23.74 19.75
N LEU A 224 4.30 -23.60 20.67
CA LEU A 224 4.30 -24.28 21.95
C LEU A 224 3.19 -25.34 21.95
N TYR A 225 3.52 -26.54 22.39
CA TYR A 225 2.59 -27.65 22.57
C TYR A 225 2.12 -27.72 24.03
N PRO A 226 0.98 -28.39 24.30
CA PRO A 226 0.48 -28.55 25.66
C PRO A 226 1.55 -29.17 26.58
N GLY A 227 1.89 -28.45 27.65
CA GLY A 227 2.95 -28.75 28.60
C GLY A 227 4.23 -27.92 28.42
N ASP A 228 4.39 -27.17 27.33
CA ASP A 228 5.57 -26.34 27.11
C ASP A 228 5.53 -25.04 27.93
N THR A 229 6.71 -24.59 28.35
CA THR A 229 6.92 -23.35 29.11
C THR A 229 8.02 -22.54 28.45
N LEU A 230 7.83 -21.22 28.38
CA LEU A 230 8.83 -20.24 27.99
C LEU A 230 9.13 -19.33 29.19
N TYR A 231 10.39 -19.29 29.62
CA TYR A 231 10.84 -18.52 30.79
C TYR A 231 11.36 -17.13 30.41
N ALA A 232 11.41 -16.23 31.39
CA ALA A 232 12.01 -14.91 31.25
C ALA A 232 13.45 -14.98 30.74
N GLY A 233 13.74 -14.19 29.72
CA GLY A 233 15.03 -14.20 29.01
C GLY A 233 15.14 -15.23 27.89
N GLU A 234 14.18 -16.14 27.75
CA GLU A 234 14.01 -16.95 26.54
C GLU A 234 13.17 -16.17 25.51
N THR A 235 13.43 -16.43 24.23
CA THR A 235 12.70 -15.79 23.13
C THR A 235 12.35 -16.82 22.08
N LEU A 236 11.18 -16.66 21.48
CA LEU A 236 10.77 -17.37 20.28
C LEU A 236 10.76 -16.38 19.12
N GLN A 237 11.52 -16.70 18.07
CA GLN A 237 11.47 -15.95 16.82
C GLN A 237 10.40 -16.55 15.92
N SER A 238 9.77 -15.71 15.12
CA SER A 238 8.96 -16.18 14.01
C SER A 238 9.85 -16.81 12.92
N ALA A 239 9.27 -17.60 12.01
CA ALA A 239 10.01 -18.30 10.97
C ALA A 239 10.75 -17.35 10.01
N SER A 240 10.12 -16.21 9.69
CA SER A 240 10.68 -15.08 8.95
C SER A 240 11.75 -14.31 9.74
N GLY A 241 11.77 -14.43 11.07
CA GLY A 241 12.65 -13.65 11.95
C GLY A 241 12.28 -12.18 12.07
N PHE A 242 11.06 -11.78 11.67
CA PHE A 242 10.58 -10.39 11.76
C PHE A 242 9.80 -10.10 13.03
N ALA A 243 9.39 -11.12 13.78
CA ALA A 243 8.68 -10.97 15.04
C ALA A 243 9.31 -11.84 16.13
N THR A 244 9.22 -11.37 17.38
CA THR A 244 9.72 -12.06 18.58
C THR A 244 8.62 -12.13 19.64
N LEU A 245 8.41 -13.31 20.22
CA LEU A 245 7.64 -13.53 21.44
C LEU A 245 8.61 -13.76 22.60
N ALA A 246 8.45 -13.03 23.70
CA ALA A 246 9.31 -13.15 24.86
C ALA A 246 8.56 -12.83 26.16
N VAL A 247 9.03 -13.40 27.27
CA VAL A 247 8.72 -12.84 28.60
C VAL A 247 9.82 -11.84 28.94
N ALA A 248 9.50 -10.55 28.83
CA ALA A 248 10.41 -9.42 28.95
C ALA A 248 9.77 -8.32 29.81
N ASP A 249 10.60 -7.59 30.56
CA ASP A 249 10.17 -6.45 31.39
C ASP A 249 8.97 -6.72 32.34
N GLY A 250 8.75 -8.00 32.70
CA GLY A 250 7.66 -8.42 33.57
C GLY A 250 6.33 -8.65 32.86
N ASP A 251 6.31 -8.76 31.53
CA ASP A 251 5.12 -9.10 30.73
C ASP A 251 5.46 -10.17 29.66
N LEU A 252 4.43 -10.74 29.03
CA LEU A 252 4.53 -11.48 27.78
C LEU A 252 4.35 -10.51 26.61
N GLU A 253 5.41 -10.27 25.87
CA GLU A 253 5.46 -9.29 24.80
C GLU A 253 5.63 -9.94 23.43
N VAL A 254 4.92 -9.40 22.44
CA VAL A 254 5.23 -9.58 21.02
C VAL A 254 5.84 -8.29 20.49
N THR A 255 7.04 -8.40 19.95
CA THR A 255 7.70 -7.30 19.24
C THR A 255 7.90 -7.63 17.77
N SER A 256 7.89 -6.60 16.92
CA SER A 256 8.23 -6.69 15.50
C SER A 256 9.50 -5.90 15.19
N LYS A 257 10.22 -6.31 14.16
CA LYS A 257 11.42 -5.64 13.70
C LYS A 257 11.07 -4.38 12.92
N SER A 258 11.51 -3.22 13.40
CA SER A 258 11.27 -1.93 12.79
C SER A 258 12.55 -1.31 12.24
N ILE A 259 12.53 -0.93 10.96
CA ILE A 259 13.61 -0.26 10.23
C ILE A 259 12.99 0.98 9.55
N PRO A 260 12.71 2.05 10.31
CA PRO A 260 11.87 3.14 9.84
C PRO A 260 12.53 3.90 8.68
N TRP A 261 11.74 4.16 7.63
CA TRP A 261 12.08 5.11 6.58
C TRP A 261 11.57 6.50 6.93
N THR A 262 12.20 7.53 6.35
CA THR A 262 11.81 8.91 6.62
C THR A 262 10.76 9.36 5.62
N ARG A 263 9.57 9.75 6.10
CA ARG A 263 8.57 10.40 5.24
C ARG A 263 9.05 11.81 4.87
N VAL A 264 9.15 12.09 3.57
CA VAL A 264 9.67 13.38 3.05
C VAL A 264 8.58 14.24 2.40
N TRP A 265 7.43 13.63 2.11
CA TRP A 265 6.21 14.31 1.64
C TRP A 265 4.99 13.43 1.93
N GLY A 266 3.88 14.06 2.30
CA GLY A 266 2.59 13.39 2.49
C GLY A 266 1.44 14.10 1.77
N ALA A 267 0.38 13.36 1.46
CA ALA A 267 -0.83 13.96 0.87
C ALA A 267 -1.38 15.12 1.72
N GLU A 268 -1.27 15.06 3.04
CA GLU A 268 -1.70 16.13 3.95
C GLU A 268 -0.78 17.35 4.00
N ASP A 269 0.42 17.30 3.40
CA ASP A 269 1.27 18.48 3.12
C ASP A 269 0.73 19.28 1.92
N TYR A 270 -0.12 18.66 1.11
CA TYR A 270 -0.70 19.25 -0.10
C TYR A 270 -2.20 19.53 0.03
N GLU A 271 -2.98 18.50 0.34
CA GLU A 271 -4.44 18.55 0.38
C GLU A 271 -4.92 19.40 1.58
N PRO A 272 -5.65 20.49 1.33
CA PRO A 272 -6.17 21.35 2.40
C PRO A 272 -7.28 20.67 3.20
N ASP A 273 -8.02 19.75 2.60
CA ASP A 273 -9.01 18.94 3.31
C ASP A 273 -8.37 17.73 4.02
N ALA A 274 -8.18 17.85 5.33
CA ALA A 274 -7.56 16.80 6.14
C ALA A 274 -8.27 15.45 6.05
N TYR A 275 -9.58 15.42 5.79
CA TYR A 275 -10.31 14.16 5.65
C TYR A 275 -10.03 13.51 4.30
N ILE A 276 -10.13 14.30 3.22
CA ILE A 276 -9.85 13.81 1.87
C ILE A 276 -8.38 13.43 1.70
N ALA A 277 -7.45 14.10 2.39
CA ALA A 277 -6.03 13.75 2.38
C ALA A 277 -5.79 12.27 2.75
N THR A 278 -6.52 11.74 3.74
CA THR A 278 -6.39 10.34 4.17
C THR A 278 -6.84 9.30 3.13
N THR A 279 -7.45 9.74 2.03
CA THR A 279 -7.95 8.88 0.95
C THR A 279 -7.05 8.87 -0.27
N TYR A 280 -5.97 9.66 -0.26
CA TYR A 280 -5.00 9.74 -1.35
C TYR A 280 -4.14 8.47 -1.37
N GLY A 281 -4.21 7.70 -2.45
CA GLY A 281 -3.14 6.76 -2.80
C GLY A 281 -2.05 7.49 -3.58
N MET A 282 -0.83 6.96 -3.55
CA MET A 282 0.26 7.44 -4.40
C MET A 282 0.26 6.74 -5.76
N GLY A 283 0.56 7.49 -6.81
CA GLY A 283 0.72 6.97 -8.17
C GLY A 283 2.17 6.62 -8.50
N ALA A 284 2.41 6.34 -9.77
CA ALA A 284 3.74 6.03 -10.29
C ALA A 284 4.78 7.07 -9.89
N THR A 285 6.00 6.58 -9.61
CA THR A 285 7.15 7.39 -9.21
C THR A 285 8.33 7.08 -10.14
N VAL A 286 9.05 8.12 -10.58
CA VAL A 286 10.18 7.97 -11.51
C VAL A 286 11.23 9.06 -11.31
N ALA A 287 12.50 8.71 -11.48
CA ALA A 287 13.60 9.67 -11.50
C ALA A 287 13.93 10.08 -12.94
N LYS A 288 14.12 11.39 -13.17
CA LYS A 288 14.54 11.94 -14.45
C LYS A 288 15.24 13.28 -14.26
N ASP A 289 16.39 13.46 -14.92
CA ASP A 289 17.10 14.74 -15.06
C ASP A 289 17.31 15.53 -13.75
N GLY A 290 17.70 14.84 -12.68
CA GLY A 290 17.95 15.46 -11.36
C GLY A 290 16.67 15.78 -10.57
N TRP A 291 15.53 15.21 -10.98
CA TRP A 291 14.27 15.28 -10.26
C TRP A 291 13.69 13.89 -10.03
N ILE A 292 12.91 13.75 -8.98
CA ILE A 292 11.96 12.64 -8.81
C ILE A 292 10.56 13.18 -9.06
N TYR A 293 9.76 12.45 -9.84
CA TYR A 293 8.39 12.76 -10.21
C TYR A 293 7.46 11.74 -9.58
N TRP A 294 6.27 12.17 -9.16
CA TRP A 294 5.23 11.26 -8.69
C TRP A 294 3.83 11.80 -8.95
N GLY A 295 2.88 10.88 -9.07
CA GLY A 295 1.46 11.18 -9.15
C GLY A 295 0.67 10.82 -7.89
N THR A 296 -0.61 11.15 -7.89
CA THR A 296 -1.59 10.62 -6.93
C THR A 296 -2.59 9.69 -7.59
N MET A 297 -3.30 8.94 -6.75
CA MET A 297 -4.38 8.03 -7.14
C MET A 297 -5.62 8.25 -6.27
N HIS A 298 -6.76 8.44 -6.91
CA HIS A 298 -8.03 8.72 -6.25
C HIS A 298 -9.06 7.65 -6.56
N VAL A 299 -9.12 6.63 -5.71
CA VAL A 299 -10.03 5.50 -5.94
C VAL A 299 -11.47 6.00 -5.89
N PRO A 300 -12.27 5.79 -6.96
CA PRO A 300 -13.63 6.29 -7.00
C PRO A 300 -14.43 5.88 -5.76
N ALA A 301 -15.09 6.86 -5.15
CA ALA A 301 -15.93 6.71 -3.96
C ALA A 301 -15.23 6.30 -2.65
N THR A 302 -13.91 6.15 -2.58
CA THR A 302 -13.19 5.84 -1.32
C THR A 302 -13.49 6.84 -0.20
N GLN A 303 -13.66 8.12 -0.54
CA GLN A 303 -14.08 9.14 0.42
C GLN A 303 -15.46 8.85 1.04
N LEU A 304 -16.41 8.31 0.26
CA LEU A 304 -17.73 7.92 0.79
C LEU A 304 -17.61 6.72 1.72
N PHE A 305 -16.81 5.71 1.35
CA PHE A 305 -16.55 4.56 2.22
C PHE A 305 -15.93 4.99 3.53
N LYS A 306 -14.97 5.92 3.49
CA LYS A 306 -14.38 6.47 4.70
C LYS A 306 -15.44 7.14 5.58
N TYR A 307 -16.31 7.98 5.02
CA TYR A 307 -17.40 8.61 5.79
C TYR A 307 -18.34 7.58 6.43
N VAL A 308 -18.61 6.46 5.75
CA VAL A 308 -19.42 5.36 6.31
C VAL A 308 -18.71 4.69 7.48
N VAL A 309 -17.40 4.43 7.37
CA VAL A 309 -16.61 3.82 8.46
C VAL A 309 -16.59 4.74 9.68
N ASP A 310 -16.34 6.04 9.49
CA ASP A 310 -16.13 6.97 10.60
C ASP A 310 -17.44 7.48 11.23
N TYR A 311 -18.53 7.61 10.44
CA TYR A 311 -19.77 8.26 10.89
C TYR A 311 -21.05 7.45 10.64
N GLY A 312 -20.95 6.29 9.99
CA GLY A 312 -22.08 5.43 9.67
C GLY A 312 -22.86 5.85 8.43
N TYR A 313 -23.53 4.87 7.81
CA TYR A 313 -24.25 5.05 6.54
C TYR A 313 -25.36 6.11 6.58
N GLN A 314 -26.05 6.26 7.72
CA GLN A 314 -27.18 7.20 7.88
C GLN A 314 -26.78 8.66 7.75
N VAL A 315 -25.50 8.95 8.00
CA VAL A 315 -24.91 10.27 7.86
C VAL A 315 -24.70 10.56 6.37
N VAL A 316 -24.03 9.64 5.66
CA VAL A 316 -23.72 9.77 4.22
C VAL A 316 -24.98 9.85 3.34
N SER A 317 -26.02 9.07 3.66
CA SER A 317 -27.25 8.97 2.84
C SER A 317 -28.04 10.28 2.68
N ARG A 318 -27.77 11.29 3.52
CA ARG A 318 -28.43 12.61 3.45
C ARG A 318 -27.87 13.51 2.35
N HIS A 319 -26.59 13.38 2.02
CA HIS A 319 -25.89 14.26 1.08
C HIS A 319 -24.93 13.52 0.11
N PRO A 320 -25.29 12.33 -0.44
CA PRO A 320 -24.35 11.47 -1.16
C PRO A 320 -23.76 12.13 -2.41
N VAL A 321 -24.58 12.89 -3.16
CA VAL A 321 -24.14 13.58 -4.39
C VAL A 321 -23.12 14.67 -4.07
N LYS A 322 -23.37 15.50 -3.03
CA LYS A 322 -22.44 16.58 -2.64
C LYS A 322 -21.11 16.01 -2.14
N LEU A 323 -21.16 15.01 -1.26
CA LEU A 323 -19.97 14.34 -0.72
C LEU A 323 -19.13 13.70 -1.82
N MET A 324 -19.78 13.06 -2.80
CA MET A 324 -19.06 12.48 -3.93
C MET A 324 -18.46 13.55 -4.84
N THR A 325 -19.27 14.50 -5.32
CA THR A 325 -18.84 15.52 -6.29
C THR A 325 -17.73 16.41 -5.75
N ASN A 326 -17.85 16.93 -4.53
CA ASN A 326 -16.92 17.90 -3.98
C ASN A 326 -15.77 17.24 -3.21
N GLY A 327 -15.95 16.00 -2.74
CA GLY A 327 -14.86 15.18 -2.22
C GLY A 327 -14.03 14.49 -3.31
N ALA A 328 -14.49 14.46 -4.56
CA ALA A 328 -13.72 13.88 -5.66
C ALA A 328 -12.45 14.70 -5.96
N ARG A 329 -11.42 13.98 -6.38
CA ARG A 329 -10.15 14.49 -6.88
C ARG A 329 -9.80 13.80 -8.19
N ALA A 330 -8.97 14.43 -9.00
CA ALA A 330 -8.27 13.81 -10.12
C ALA A 330 -6.77 13.74 -9.79
N ALA A 331 -5.99 13.06 -10.61
CA ALA A 331 -4.59 12.81 -10.27
C ALA A 331 -3.77 14.11 -10.27
N SER A 332 -3.12 14.44 -9.16
CA SER A 332 -2.13 15.51 -9.08
C SER A 332 -0.76 14.99 -9.52
N PHE A 333 0.10 15.88 -10.04
CA PHE A 333 1.44 15.54 -10.52
C PHE A 333 2.48 16.49 -9.94
N PHE A 334 3.54 15.93 -9.40
CA PHE A 334 4.57 16.64 -8.65
C PHE A 334 5.96 16.27 -9.15
N ARG A 335 6.93 17.13 -8.83
CA ARG A 335 8.34 16.77 -8.85
C ARG A 335 9.08 17.36 -7.66
N ALA A 336 10.18 16.72 -7.27
CA ALA A 336 11.06 17.23 -6.23
C ALA A 336 12.53 16.91 -6.46
N ARG A 337 13.38 17.61 -5.71
CA ARG A 337 14.81 17.36 -5.60
C ARG A 337 15.29 17.76 -4.21
N ASN A 338 16.48 17.29 -3.82
CA ASN A 338 17.06 17.51 -2.49
C ASN A 338 16.12 17.05 -1.34
N LEU A 339 15.29 16.04 -1.57
CA LEU A 339 14.35 15.51 -0.57
C LEU A 339 15.09 15.09 0.70
N GLY A 340 14.45 15.28 1.85
CA GLY A 340 15.02 14.98 3.16
C GLY A 340 16.13 15.95 3.61
N THR A 341 16.37 17.05 2.89
CA THR A 341 17.36 18.07 3.25
C THR A 341 16.71 19.43 3.52
N PRO A 342 17.39 20.38 4.19
CA PRO A 342 16.91 21.76 4.32
C PRO A 342 16.73 22.49 2.97
N ALA A 343 17.32 21.99 1.89
CA ALA A 343 17.18 22.52 0.53
C ALA A 343 16.10 21.80 -0.29
N GLN A 344 15.26 20.99 0.37
CA GLN A 344 14.14 20.28 -0.26
C GLN A 344 13.26 21.24 -1.05
N GLU A 345 13.04 20.89 -2.30
CA GLU A 345 12.20 21.63 -3.23
C GLU A 345 11.17 20.67 -3.83
N ILE A 346 9.90 21.03 -3.71
CA ILE A 346 8.78 20.28 -4.27
C ILE A 346 7.93 21.25 -5.08
N GLU A 347 7.55 20.85 -6.29
CA GLU A 347 6.75 21.65 -7.20
C GLU A 347 5.47 20.93 -7.60
N VAL A 348 4.34 21.65 -7.55
CA VAL A 348 3.05 21.19 -8.06
C VAL A 348 2.98 21.48 -9.56
N LEU A 349 3.09 20.44 -10.39
CA LEU A 349 3.05 20.59 -11.84
C LEU A 349 1.59 20.69 -12.32
N TYR A 350 0.76 19.77 -11.83
CA TYR A 350 -0.68 19.72 -12.08
C TYR A 350 -1.42 19.46 -10.77
N GLY A 351 -2.50 20.20 -10.50
CA GLY A 351 -3.18 20.16 -9.21
C GLY A 351 -4.48 20.97 -9.17
N GLY A 352 -5.00 21.19 -7.97
CA GLY A 352 -6.39 21.62 -7.77
C GLY A 352 -6.76 22.95 -8.41
N TYR A 353 -7.78 22.90 -9.25
CA TYR A 353 -8.88 23.87 -9.29
C TYR A 353 -10.06 23.25 -10.05
N LYS A 354 -11.20 23.06 -9.37
CA LYS A 354 -12.42 22.45 -9.93
C LYS A 354 -13.14 23.44 -10.86
N MET A 355 -13.81 22.94 -11.90
CA MET A 355 -14.56 23.69 -12.92
C MET A 355 -15.81 24.46 -12.42
N THR A 356 -15.99 24.71 -11.13
CA THR A 356 -17.15 25.48 -10.65
C THR A 356 -16.79 26.95 -10.47
N ASP A 357 -17.75 27.83 -10.74
CA ASP A 357 -17.63 29.28 -10.52
C ASP A 357 -17.14 29.60 -9.10
N GLY A 358 -15.89 30.07 -8.97
CA GLY A 358 -15.35 30.66 -7.74
C GLY A 358 -14.01 30.13 -7.24
N ALA A 359 -13.56 28.94 -7.65
CA ALA A 359 -12.26 28.40 -7.24
C ALA A 359 -11.10 29.09 -8.01
N LYS A 360 -10.06 29.52 -7.30
CA LYS A 360 -8.82 30.01 -7.93
C LYS A 360 -7.86 28.86 -8.23
N PRO A 361 -6.91 29.04 -9.17
CA PRO A 361 -5.83 28.09 -9.39
C PRO A 361 -5.10 27.75 -8.08
N GLY A 362 -4.98 26.46 -7.77
CA GLY A 362 -4.39 25.94 -6.54
C GLY A 362 -5.38 25.69 -5.40
N GLU A 363 -6.65 26.07 -5.54
CA GLU A 363 -7.67 25.87 -4.49
C GLU A 363 -8.44 24.54 -4.66
N TYR A 364 -8.73 23.90 -3.52
CA TYR A 364 -9.59 22.72 -3.41
C TYR A 364 -10.81 22.98 -2.53
N PRO A 365 -11.93 22.28 -2.80
CA PRO A 365 -13.07 22.27 -1.89
C PRO A 365 -12.71 21.52 -0.60
N VAL A 366 -12.88 22.20 0.53
CA VAL A 366 -12.66 21.69 1.89
C VAL A 366 -14.01 21.55 2.59
N HIS A 367 -14.32 20.34 3.04
CA HIS A 367 -15.55 19.99 3.74
C HIS A 367 -15.71 20.81 5.02
N GLN A 368 -16.90 21.37 5.22
CA GLN A 368 -17.25 22.19 6.37
C GLN A 368 -18.22 21.46 7.27
N PHE A 369 -17.74 20.53 8.10
CA PHE A 369 -18.60 19.88 9.09
C PHE A 369 -18.06 20.03 10.50
N TYR A 370 -18.97 19.97 11.46
CA TYR A 370 -18.67 19.95 12.88
C TYR A 370 -19.65 19.04 13.61
N GLU A 371 -19.21 18.48 14.73
CA GLU A 371 -20.06 17.72 15.62
C GLU A 371 -20.94 18.70 16.42
N GLY A 372 -22.26 18.57 16.26
CA GLY A 372 -23.21 19.37 17.02
C GLY A 372 -23.39 18.88 18.46
N GLU A 373 -24.15 19.64 19.25
CA GLU A 373 -24.42 19.41 20.69
C GLU A 373 -24.94 18.00 21.05
N TYR A 374 -25.44 17.23 20.08
CA TYR A 374 -25.96 15.87 20.27
C TYR A 374 -25.21 14.80 19.46
N GLY A 375 -23.96 15.07 19.06
CA GLY A 375 -23.14 14.14 18.26
C GLY A 375 -23.52 14.05 16.77
N TYR A 376 -24.52 14.83 16.32
CA TYR A 376 -24.87 14.89 14.89
C TYR A 376 -23.93 15.80 14.13
N LEU A 377 -23.35 15.30 13.04
CA LEU A 377 -22.62 16.14 12.10
C LEU A 377 -23.55 17.14 11.42
N ARG A 378 -23.18 18.42 11.48
CA ARG A 378 -23.85 19.55 10.81
C ARG A 378 -23.05 19.99 9.59
N ASN A 379 -23.74 20.59 8.62
CA ASN A 379 -23.18 21.14 7.37
C ASN A 379 -22.39 20.13 6.52
N MET A 380 -22.65 18.82 6.70
CA MET A 380 -22.06 17.83 5.82
C MET A 380 -22.42 18.08 4.36
N GLY A 381 -21.40 18.08 3.51
CA GLY A 381 -21.55 18.37 2.09
C GLY A 381 -21.53 19.87 1.75
N ASP A 382 -21.35 20.76 2.74
CA ASP A 382 -20.97 22.14 2.47
C ASP A 382 -19.44 22.26 2.39
N TYR A 383 -18.98 23.18 1.54
CA TYR A 383 -17.56 23.34 1.22
C TYR A 383 -17.18 24.80 1.11
N LYS A 384 -15.92 25.08 1.44
CA LYS A 384 -15.24 26.33 1.05
C LYS A 384 -14.00 25.97 0.24
N TYR A 385 -13.60 26.87 -0.65
CA TYR A 385 -12.34 26.70 -1.37
C TYR A 385 -11.19 27.21 -0.52
N GLU A 386 -10.14 26.40 -0.40
CA GLU A 386 -8.90 26.80 0.24
C GLU A 386 -7.71 26.44 -0.65
N MET A 387 -6.69 27.29 -0.60
CA MET A 387 -5.41 27.01 -1.26
C MET A 387 -4.82 25.72 -0.74
N ASN A 388 -4.20 24.92 -1.61
CA ASN A 388 -3.38 23.80 -1.18
C ASN A 388 -2.34 24.23 -0.13
N LYS A 389 -2.00 23.31 0.78
CA LYS A 389 -1.14 23.60 1.93
C LYS A 389 0.31 23.90 1.56
N MET A 390 0.73 23.56 0.34
CA MET A 390 2.01 23.99 -0.21
C MET A 390 2.01 25.46 -0.65
N GLY A 391 0.83 26.11 -0.73
CA GLY A 391 0.69 27.50 -1.16
C GLY A 391 1.03 27.73 -2.63
N GLN A 392 1.07 26.68 -3.45
CA GLN A 392 1.54 26.75 -4.85
C GLN A 392 0.40 26.81 -5.84
N VAL A 393 0.48 27.73 -6.81
CA VAL A 393 -0.36 27.63 -8.01
C VAL A 393 0.25 26.54 -8.90
N PRO A 394 -0.51 25.52 -9.35
CA PRO A 394 0.00 24.50 -10.25
C PRO A 394 0.62 25.13 -11.51
N LYS A 395 1.80 24.65 -11.89
CA LYS A 395 2.58 25.29 -12.97
C LYS A 395 1.91 25.25 -14.33
N TYR A 396 1.29 24.12 -14.66
CA TYR A 396 0.91 23.83 -16.05
C TYR A 396 -0.58 23.57 -16.25
N GLY A 397 -1.29 23.13 -15.21
CA GLY A 397 -2.72 22.89 -15.35
C GLY A 397 -3.39 22.25 -14.15
N ARG A 398 -4.62 21.81 -14.39
CA ARG A 398 -5.46 21.12 -13.39
C ARG A 398 -4.97 19.71 -13.16
N GLU A 399 -5.34 19.16 -12.01
CA GLU A 399 -5.37 17.73 -11.76
C GLU A 399 -5.96 16.94 -12.95
N GLY A 400 -5.43 15.73 -13.17
CA GLY A 400 -5.75 14.85 -14.28
C GLY A 400 -5.31 15.37 -15.65
N PHE A 401 -4.30 16.27 -15.68
CA PHE A 401 -3.82 16.91 -16.89
C PHE A 401 -4.91 17.68 -17.64
N ASN A 402 -5.75 18.39 -16.87
CA ASN A 402 -6.97 19.07 -17.34
C ASN A 402 -8.15 18.15 -17.69
N ASN A 403 -8.04 16.84 -17.45
CA ASN A 403 -9.14 15.88 -17.52
C ASN A 403 -9.50 15.38 -16.11
N ALA A 404 -10.66 15.80 -15.58
CA ALA A 404 -11.08 15.42 -14.23
C ALA A 404 -11.39 13.90 -14.08
N LEU A 405 -11.48 13.16 -15.18
CA LEU A 405 -11.69 11.71 -15.19
C LEU A 405 -10.39 10.92 -15.05
N ASN A 406 -9.22 11.54 -15.29
CA ASN A 406 -7.92 10.94 -15.01
C ASN A 406 -7.69 10.84 -13.50
N LYS A 407 -8.08 9.71 -12.89
CA LYS A 407 -8.03 9.52 -11.43
C LYS A 407 -6.69 9.02 -10.93
N TYR A 408 -5.93 8.33 -11.78
CA TYR A 408 -4.66 7.71 -11.40
C TYR A 408 -3.57 8.08 -12.39
N LEU A 409 -2.38 8.41 -11.88
CA LEU A 409 -1.14 8.24 -12.65
C LEU A 409 -0.62 6.83 -12.37
N TRP A 410 -0.91 5.88 -13.25
CA TRP A 410 -0.68 4.45 -13.00
C TRP A 410 0.73 4.00 -13.31
N ASN A 411 1.34 4.55 -14.35
CA ASN A 411 2.70 4.22 -14.68
C ASN A 411 3.44 5.44 -15.24
N MET A 412 4.76 5.41 -15.08
CA MET A 412 5.67 6.38 -15.66
C MET A 412 6.90 5.64 -16.18
N ILE A 413 7.41 6.03 -17.34
CA ILE A 413 8.61 5.41 -17.92
C ILE A 413 9.45 6.41 -18.71
N ASN A 414 10.76 6.36 -18.50
CA ASN A 414 11.72 7.06 -19.35
C ASN A 414 11.92 6.29 -20.66
N TYR A 415 11.73 6.94 -21.79
CA TYR A 415 11.93 6.34 -23.11
C TYR A 415 12.41 7.38 -24.11
N ASN A 416 13.48 7.06 -24.84
CA ASN A 416 14.11 7.94 -25.84
C ASN A 416 14.39 9.38 -25.36
N GLY A 417 14.71 9.53 -24.08
CA GLY A 417 15.00 10.84 -23.48
C GLY A 417 13.78 11.59 -22.95
N ASP A 418 12.56 11.09 -23.20
CA ASP A 418 11.32 11.66 -22.69
C ASP A 418 10.76 10.85 -21.52
N LEU A 419 9.82 11.46 -20.79
CA LEU A 419 9.04 10.78 -19.75
C LEU A 419 7.61 10.59 -20.24
N TYR A 420 7.18 9.34 -20.28
CA TYR A 420 5.82 8.95 -20.65
C TYR A 420 5.01 8.58 -19.42
N ILE A 421 3.72 8.92 -19.43
CA ILE A 421 2.80 8.77 -18.30
C ILE A 421 1.53 8.10 -18.80
N GLY A 422 1.19 6.95 -18.24
CA GLY A 422 -0.08 6.28 -18.48
C GLY A 422 -1.05 6.52 -17.32
N THR A 423 -2.30 6.80 -17.66
CA THR A 423 -3.34 7.13 -16.66
C THR A 423 -4.39 6.04 -16.55
N PHE A 424 -5.30 6.23 -15.60
CA PHE A 424 -6.64 5.66 -15.61
C PHE A 424 -7.65 6.77 -15.79
N ASP A 425 -8.33 6.72 -16.93
CA ASP A 425 -9.51 7.51 -17.19
C ASP A 425 -10.74 6.70 -16.77
N LEU A 426 -11.52 7.24 -15.84
CA LEU A 426 -12.73 6.58 -15.37
C LEU A 426 -13.78 6.39 -16.50
N GLY A 427 -13.73 7.21 -17.55
CA GLY A 427 -14.79 7.34 -18.54
C GLY A 427 -16.10 7.85 -17.94
N GLU A 428 -17.06 8.23 -18.79
CA GLU A 428 -18.41 8.57 -18.31
C GLU A 428 -19.17 7.34 -17.76
N ASP A 429 -18.87 6.14 -18.26
CA ASP A 429 -19.66 4.92 -18.04
C ASP A 429 -19.50 4.30 -16.65
N LEU A 430 -18.41 4.61 -15.93
CA LEU A 430 -18.19 4.10 -14.57
C LEU A 430 -18.76 5.01 -13.47
N LEU A 431 -19.43 6.12 -13.83
CA LEU A 431 -20.10 7.01 -12.88
C LEU A 431 -21.61 6.74 -12.81
N PRO A 432 -22.18 6.50 -11.62
CA PRO A 432 -23.62 6.29 -11.49
C PRO A 432 -24.40 7.60 -11.68
N MET A 433 -24.99 7.82 -12.86
CA MET A 433 -25.70 9.04 -13.29
C MET A 433 -24.79 10.23 -13.64
N PRO A 434 -23.94 10.13 -14.67
CA PRO A 434 -22.90 11.12 -15.05
C PRO A 434 -23.46 12.55 -15.19
N GLN A 435 -24.70 12.65 -15.71
CA GLN A 435 -25.50 13.87 -15.86
C GLN A 435 -25.61 14.73 -14.59
N ASN A 436 -25.58 14.10 -13.41
CA ASN A 436 -25.77 14.77 -12.12
C ASN A 436 -24.45 15.32 -11.53
N TYR A 437 -23.29 14.99 -12.11
CA TYR A 437 -21.98 15.36 -11.55
C TYR A 437 -21.36 16.61 -12.18
N GLY A 438 -21.98 17.19 -13.22
CA GLY A 438 -21.52 18.43 -13.85
C GLY A 438 -20.08 18.35 -14.35
N LEU A 439 -19.63 17.15 -14.75
CA LEU A 439 -18.30 16.96 -15.32
C LEU A 439 -18.31 17.56 -16.72
N ASN A 440 -17.26 18.31 -17.05
CA ASN A 440 -17.07 18.80 -18.42
C ASN A 440 -16.46 17.64 -19.22
N THR A 441 -17.24 17.00 -20.09
CA THR A 441 -16.90 15.70 -20.68
C THR A 441 -16.41 15.78 -22.12
N GLU A 442 -15.49 16.69 -22.41
CA GLU A 442 -14.79 16.70 -23.72
C GLU A 442 -13.85 15.49 -23.93
N ALA A 443 -13.78 14.54 -22.98
CA ALA A 443 -12.93 13.36 -23.03
C ALA A 443 -13.59 12.23 -23.84
N ALA A 444 -12.83 11.62 -24.75
CA ALA A 444 -13.24 10.41 -25.44
C ALA A 444 -13.13 9.19 -24.50
N PRO A 445 -14.00 8.18 -24.61
CA PRO A 445 -13.81 6.92 -23.88
C PRO A 445 -12.48 6.29 -24.29
N GLY A 446 -11.65 5.95 -23.29
CA GLY A 446 -10.36 5.35 -23.56
C GLY A 446 -9.31 5.70 -22.50
N ALA A 447 -8.16 5.04 -22.56
CA ALA A 447 -7.02 5.34 -21.72
C ALA A 447 -6.27 6.55 -22.27
N ASP A 448 -5.81 7.44 -21.38
CA ASP A 448 -4.95 8.54 -21.79
C ASP A 448 -3.47 8.20 -21.58
N MET A 449 -2.65 8.62 -22.54
CA MET A 449 -1.21 8.60 -22.45
C MET A 449 -0.66 9.98 -22.73
N TYR A 450 0.30 10.39 -21.91
CA TYR A 450 0.94 11.69 -22.01
C TYR A 450 2.46 11.55 -22.07
N LYS A 451 3.11 12.57 -22.63
CA LYS A 451 4.56 12.76 -22.61
C LYS A 451 4.88 14.08 -21.93
N LEU A 452 5.88 14.10 -21.06
CA LEU A 452 6.44 15.33 -20.53
C LEU A 452 7.29 16.00 -21.62
N ASP A 453 6.89 17.18 -22.08
CA ASP A 453 7.74 18.04 -22.89
C ASP A 453 8.81 18.65 -21.98
N THR A 454 10.08 18.33 -22.27
CA THR A 454 11.22 18.80 -21.47
C THR A 454 11.60 20.25 -21.75
N GLU A 455 11.15 20.85 -22.87
CA GLU A 455 11.43 22.24 -23.20
C GLU A 455 10.54 23.21 -22.41
N ASN A 456 9.24 22.92 -22.32
CA ASN A 456 8.28 23.77 -21.61
C ASN A 456 7.91 23.23 -20.21
N GLY A 457 8.16 21.95 -19.95
CA GLY A 457 7.93 21.23 -18.68
C GLY A 457 6.47 20.79 -18.44
N ALA A 458 5.56 21.06 -19.38
CA ALA A 458 4.18 20.60 -19.36
C ALA A 458 4.06 19.19 -19.97
N VAL A 459 2.97 18.49 -19.69
CA VAL A 459 2.64 17.25 -20.40
C VAL A 459 1.79 17.52 -21.64
N GLU A 460 2.04 16.74 -22.68
CA GLU A 460 1.35 16.76 -23.95
C GLU A 460 0.70 15.38 -24.20
N PRO A 461 -0.52 15.34 -24.77
CA PRO A 461 -1.17 14.07 -25.07
C PRO A 461 -0.41 13.33 -26.17
N VAL A 462 -0.18 12.04 -25.95
CA VAL A 462 0.21 11.08 -26.97
C VAL A 462 -1.06 10.54 -27.63
N PHE A 463 -2.03 10.10 -26.81
CA PHE A 463 -3.40 9.79 -27.22
C PHE A 463 -4.35 9.94 -26.03
N LEU A 464 -5.64 10.16 -26.31
CA LEU A 464 -6.70 10.44 -25.31
C LEU A 464 -7.96 9.57 -25.51
N ASP A 465 -7.82 8.46 -26.22
CA ASP A 465 -8.93 7.67 -26.75
C ASP A 465 -8.69 6.15 -26.62
N GLY A 466 -7.72 5.76 -25.77
CA GLY A 466 -7.34 4.35 -25.59
C GLY A 466 -6.56 3.76 -26.76
N ALA A 467 -6.07 4.59 -27.69
CA ALA A 467 -5.35 4.18 -28.89
C ALA A 467 -6.14 3.11 -29.66
N VAL A 468 -5.58 1.90 -29.82
CA VAL A 468 -6.22 0.83 -30.60
C VAL A 468 -7.37 0.11 -29.87
N SER A 469 -7.68 0.49 -28.63
CA SER A 469 -8.70 -0.18 -27.79
C SER A 469 -9.56 0.84 -27.05
N PRO A 470 -10.67 1.31 -27.63
CA PRO A 470 -11.52 2.36 -27.02
C PRO A 470 -12.22 1.91 -25.72
N THR A 471 -12.25 0.62 -25.44
CA THR A 471 -12.76 0.01 -24.19
C THR A 471 -11.72 -0.03 -23.05
N SER A 472 -10.46 0.27 -23.35
CA SER A 472 -9.41 0.36 -22.34
C SER A 472 -9.62 1.63 -21.54
N TYR A 473 -9.77 1.53 -20.22
CA TYR A 473 -9.91 2.69 -19.34
C TYR A 473 -8.57 3.18 -18.78
N GLY A 474 -7.47 2.49 -19.07
CA GLY A 474 -6.18 2.93 -18.55
C GLY A 474 -5.00 2.05 -18.92
N ILE A 475 -3.81 2.61 -18.73
CA ILE A 475 -2.53 1.98 -19.00
C ILE A 475 -1.91 1.61 -17.65
N ARG A 476 -1.91 0.32 -17.35
CA ARG A 476 -1.52 -0.17 -16.03
C ARG A 476 -0.01 -0.38 -15.91
N ASN A 477 0.62 -0.79 -17.00
CA ASN A 477 2.05 -1.06 -17.06
C ASN A 477 2.62 -0.60 -18.39
N THR A 478 3.88 -0.17 -18.38
CA THR A 478 4.65 0.06 -19.59
C THR A 478 6.04 -0.52 -19.38
N ILE A 479 6.60 -1.13 -20.43
CA ILE A 479 7.93 -1.72 -20.42
C ILE A 479 8.63 -1.42 -21.75
N VAL A 480 9.96 -1.33 -21.72
CA VAL A 480 10.77 -1.24 -22.93
C VAL A 480 11.48 -2.58 -23.12
N VAL A 481 11.24 -3.22 -24.28
CA VAL A 481 11.87 -4.49 -24.65
C VAL A 481 12.49 -4.32 -26.03
N ASP A 482 13.78 -4.65 -26.15
CA ASP A 482 14.55 -4.53 -27.40
C ASP A 482 14.44 -3.14 -28.07
N GLY A 483 14.43 -2.09 -27.24
CA GLY A 483 14.34 -0.70 -27.70
C GLY A 483 12.94 -0.26 -28.16
N ALA A 484 11.91 -1.09 -28.01
CA ALA A 484 10.53 -0.73 -28.28
C ALA A 484 9.71 -0.64 -27.00
N MET A 485 8.84 0.37 -26.93
CA MET A 485 7.88 0.52 -25.83
C MET A 485 6.66 -0.39 -26.04
N TYR A 486 6.27 -1.07 -24.97
CA TYR A 486 5.03 -1.83 -24.87
C TYR A 486 4.17 -1.32 -23.71
N ILE A 487 2.88 -1.15 -23.95
CA ILE A 487 1.89 -0.79 -22.95
C ILE A 487 0.96 -1.97 -22.65
N GLY A 488 0.63 -2.15 -21.38
CA GLY A 488 -0.35 -3.10 -20.88
C GLY A 488 -1.60 -2.36 -20.41
N THR A 489 -2.71 -2.55 -21.11
CA THR A 489 -3.98 -1.84 -20.84
C THR A 489 -4.85 -2.54 -19.81
N ALA A 490 -5.84 -1.84 -19.27
CA ALA A 490 -6.85 -2.41 -18.39
C ALA A 490 -8.25 -1.97 -18.84
N SER A 491 -9.24 -2.85 -18.66
CA SER A 491 -10.62 -2.68 -19.13
C SER A 491 -11.62 -3.33 -18.18
N ASN A 492 -12.79 -2.73 -18.00
CA ASN A 492 -13.95 -3.29 -17.28
C ASN A 492 -14.84 -4.15 -18.19
N ALA A 493 -14.66 -4.06 -19.51
CA ALA A 493 -15.51 -4.69 -20.51
C ALA A 493 -15.18 -6.18 -20.74
N SER A 494 -15.20 -7.02 -19.69
CA SER A 494 -14.75 -8.42 -19.74
C SER A 494 -15.49 -9.34 -20.73
N LEU A 495 -16.61 -8.89 -21.30
CA LEU A 495 -17.42 -9.63 -22.29
C LEU A 495 -17.41 -8.97 -23.69
N ASP A 496 -16.77 -7.82 -23.83
CA ASP A 496 -16.64 -7.14 -25.12
C ASP A 496 -15.49 -7.78 -25.92
N PRO A 497 -15.64 -8.05 -27.23
CA PRO A 497 -14.55 -8.54 -28.07
C PRO A 497 -13.31 -7.64 -28.03
N ASP A 498 -13.52 -6.34 -27.78
CA ASP A 498 -12.47 -5.36 -27.60
C ASP A 498 -12.05 -5.12 -26.16
N GLY A 499 -12.71 -5.75 -25.19
CA GLY A 499 -12.37 -5.61 -23.78
C GLY A 499 -11.27 -6.56 -23.29
N GLY A 500 -10.94 -6.39 -22.01
CA GLY A 500 -9.89 -7.15 -21.31
C GLY A 500 -8.51 -6.49 -21.36
N TRP A 501 -7.52 -7.18 -20.79
CA TRP A 501 -6.13 -6.73 -20.81
C TRP A 501 -5.51 -6.95 -22.19
N ARG A 502 -4.78 -5.96 -22.71
CA ARG A 502 -4.03 -6.06 -23.96
C ARG A 502 -2.58 -5.62 -23.75
N LEU A 503 -1.66 -6.28 -24.44
CA LEU A 503 -0.28 -5.82 -24.60
C LEU A 503 -0.12 -5.24 -26.00
N MET A 504 0.28 -3.98 -26.08
CA MET A 504 0.43 -3.26 -27.33
C MET A 504 1.85 -2.74 -27.46
N LYS A 505 2.44 -2.90 -28.64
CA LYS A 505 3.70 -2.26 -29.00
C LYS A 505 3.38 -0.88 -29.57
N LEU A 506 3.94 0.18 -29.00
CA LEU A 506 3.80 1.51 -29.57
C LEU A 506 4.77 1.69 -30.73
N THR A 507 4.24 2.19 -31.84
CA THR A 507 4.95 2.54 -33.06
C THR A 507 5.45 3.99 -33.01
N ALA A 508 6.36 4.38 -33.90
CA ALA A 508 6.80 5.77 -33.99
C ALA A 508 5.62 6.71 -34.30
N ASP A 509 4.72 6.30 -35.20
CA ASP A 509 3.52 7.06 -35.57
C ASP A 509 2.53 7.26 -34.41
N GLU A 510 2.56 6.40 -33.38
CA GLU A 510 1.75 6.56 -32.16
C GLU A 510 2.44 7.41 -31.10
N LEU A 511 3.74 7.73 -31.26
CA LEU A 511 4.55 8.49 -30.32
C LEU A 511 4.83 9.92 -30.79
N ASP A 512 4.65 10.19 -32.09
CA ASP A 512 4.73 11.50 -32.77
C ASP A 512 3.33 12.13 -32.90
#